data_AF-A0A947X7Q9-F1
#
_entry.id   AF-A0A947X7Q9-F1
#
_cell.length_a   1.000
_cell.length_b   1.000
_cell.length_c   1.000
_cell.angle_alpha   90.00
_cell.angle_beta   90.00
_cell.angle_gamma   90.00
#
_symmetry.space_group_name_H-M   'P 1'
#
loop_
_entity.id
_entity.type
_entity.pdbx_description
1 polymer ?
#
loop_
_entity_poly.entity_id
_entity_poly.type
_entity_poly.pdbx_seq_one_letter_code
_entity_poly.pdbx_strand_id
1 'polypeptide(L)'
;MKKIVITILALLFIPVMAGATDDALSFPQNTNLDVGGVILEVQANGLADDMVVDATSVTFTLSTNSTLVIRSAARDTLSNNFGKGILCGDTYSQLSVSGTSFGTSFVVTPSGSACLLVTGGGTVTSGGGGGVAIPITPITPTTPTTPITTTGEVTATVVGGGKTTLTTDENATAAVSLPVNAVSVSTVIAITTESKATVTTSRPIPSNRNVVGSYVYNYGATASGAVVSSFNSAVTLTFTYTDEQISGLTESSLRVFYWKESTSEWVVLTTMVDANANTLVADTTHFTYFAIMALTEGVKDEGDLVEEEAPATTTIVDGNLIRNPNAFGLAQFDIYIVKLVGTKKFKRLILSPHVFESYEHFDKDGNGSPWNDVLDVNQTTMDQQTTSDLVRAVGDPKVYRLIASGDTGTKRWMNMTAVQFIAQGHNSDSIYEINATDRNAYTAGVDITVE
;
A
#
# COMPACT_ATOMS: atom_id res chain seq x y z
N MET A 1 20.75 -23.75 7.00
CA MET A 1 20.08 -24.87 7.70
C MET A 1 19.41 -24.34 8.97
N LYS A 2 18.12 -23.96 8.89
CA LYS A 2 17.30 -23.63 10.06
C LYS A 2 15.89 -24.17 9.83
N LYS A 3 15.67 -25.32 10.49
CA LYS A 3 14.44 -25.94 11.01
C LYS A 3 13.12 -25.71 10.24
N ILE A 4 12.75 -26.73 9.49
CA ILE A 4 11.36 -27.09 9.21
C ILE A 4 10.72 -27.53 10.54
N VAL A 5 9.72 -26.78 11.01
CA VAL A 5 8.83 -27.21 12.11
C VAL A 5 7.60 -27.81 11.46
N ILE A 6 7.59 -29.13 11.34
CA ILE A 6 6.39 -29.92 11.05
C ILE A 6 5.65 -30.06 12.37
N THR A 7 4.52 -29.37 12.53
CA THR A 7 3.55 -29.68 13.58
C THR A 7 2.39 -30.42 12.92
N ILE A 8 2.55 -31.75 12.80
CA ILE A 8 1.45 -32.65 12.42
C ILE A 8 0.63 -32.93 13.68
N LEU A 9 -0.64 -32.49 13.68
CA LEU A 9 -1.69 -33.13 14.47
C LEU A 9 -2.97 -33.24 13.65
N ALA A 10 -2.92 -34.03 12.58
CA ALA A 10 -4.07 -34.72 11.99
C ALA A 10 -3.52 -35.90 11.18
N LEU A 11 -4.10 -37.10 11.34
CA LEU A 11 -3.67 -38.31 10.64
C LEU A 11 -3.86 -38.14 9.12
N LEU A 12 -2.78 -37.88 8.39
CA LEU A 12 -2.73 -38.02 6.95
C LEU A 12 -2.04 -39.35 6.59
N PHE A 13 -2.74 -40.23 5.88
CA PHE A 13 -2.14 -41.32 5.14
C PHE A 13 -1.92 -40.85 3.68
N ILE A 14 -0.71 -41.12 3.14
CA ILE A 14 -0.25 -41.04 1.73
C ILE A 14 0.63 -39.79 1.40
N PRO A 15 1.73 -39.94 0.61
CA PRO A 15 2.93 -39.11 0.73
C PRO A 15 2.86 -37.84 -0.12
N VAL A 16 3.05 -36.69 0.52
CA VAL A 16 3.42 -35.46 -0.18
C VAL A 16 4.93 -35.50 -0.37
N MET A 17 5.39 -35.74 -1.61
CA MET A 17 6.81 -35.57 -1.93
C MET A 17 7.11 -34.08 -1.95
N ALA A 18 7.66 -33.57 -0.84
CA ALA A 18 8.29 -32.27 -0.80
C ALA A 18 9.70 -32.37 -1.41
N GLY A 19 9.79 -32.11 -2.72
CA GLY A 19 11.04 -31.83 -3.41
C GLY A 19 11.41 -30.36 -3.22
N ALA A 20 12.68 -30.07 -2.94
CA ALA A 20 13.18 -28.71 -2.85
C ALA A 20 13.35 -28.10 -4.25
N THR A 21 12.26 -27.58 -4.78
CA THR A 21 12.15 -26.66 -5.92
C THR A 21 11.00 -25.71 -5.61
N ASP A 22 10.95 -24.56 -6.29
CA ASP A 22 9.87 -23.55 -6.26
C ASP A 22 8.57 -24.12 -6.87
N ASP A 23 8.26 -25.38 -6.58
CA ASP A 23 7.14 -26.14 -7.13
C ASP A 23 5.91 -25.89 -6.27
N ALA A 24 4.86 -25.40 -6.92
CA ALA A 24 3.54 -25.26 -6.34
C ALA A 24 3.10 -26.58 -5.67
N LEU A 25 2.58 -26.48 -4.45
CA LEU A 25 1.84 -27.54 -3.78
C LEU A 25 0.72 -28.05 -4.71
N SER A 26 0.87 -29.29 -5.18
CA SER A 26 -0.08 -29.91 -6.11
C SER A 26 -0.85 -31.05 -5.46
N PHE A 27 -2.13 -31.16 -5.81
CA PHE A 27 -3.04 -32.21 -5.36
C PHE A 27 -3.36 -33.13 -6.54
N PRO A 28 -2.52 -34.14 -6.86
CA PRO A 28 -2.68 -34.97 -8.07
C PRO A 28 -3.94 -35.86 -8.05
N GLN A 29 -4.54 -36.05 -6.88
CA GLN A 29 -5.76 -36.80 -6.64
C GLN A 29 -6.58 -36.11 -5.55
N ASN A 30 -7.84 -36.52 -5.37
CA ASN A 30 -8.66 -36.02 -4.28
C ASN A 30 -7.98 -36.29 -2.94
N THR A 31 -7.89 -35.24 -2.12
CA THR A 31 -7.15 -35.26 -0.85
C THR A 31 -8.07 -34.81 0.28
N ASN A 32 -8.22 -35.65 1.29
CA ASN A 32 -9.05 -35.35 2.45
C ASN A 32 -8.25 -34.61 3.53
N LEU A 33 -8.84 -33.55 4.08
CA LEU A 33 -8.32 -32.72 5.16
C LEU A 33 -9.34 -32.72 6.30
N ASP A 34 -8.88 -32.98 7.53
CA ASP A 34 -9.70 -32.81 8.73
C ASP A 34 -9.48 -31.41 9.29
N VAL A 35 -10.55 -30.61 9.33
CA VAL A 35 -10.55 -29.23 9.81
C VAL A 35 -11.65 -29.08 10.85
N GLY A 36 -11.27 -29.05 12.12
CA GLY A 36 -12.24 -28.93 13.23
C GLY A 36 -13.23 -30.08 13.33
N GLY A 37 -12.87 -31.29 12.89
CA GLY A 37 -13.75 -32.46 12.86
C GLY A 37 -14.64 -32.54 11.60
N VAL A 38 -14.48 -31.60 10.66
CA VAL A 38 -15.13 -31.62 9.35
C VAL A 38 -14.13 -32.11 8.31
N ILE A 39 -14.52 -33.12 7.53
CA ILE A 39 -13.70 -33.63 6.42
C ILE A 39 -13.96 -32.80 5.17
N LEU A 40 -12.95 -32.04 4.75
CA LEU A 40 -12.91 -31.33 3.47
C LEU A 40 -12.14 -32.16 2.44
N GLU A 41 -12.63 -32.20 1.20
CA GLU A 41 -11.96 -32.86 0.08
C GLU A 41 -11.45 -31.80 -0.91
N VAL A 42 -10.13 -31.62 -0.98
CA VAL A 42 -9.49 -30.86 -2.06
C VAL A 42 -9.47 -31.74 -3.30
N GLN A 43 -10.08 -31.28 -4.40
CA GLN A 43 -10.20 -32.07 -5.62
C GLN A 43 -8.84 -32.25 -6.34
N ALA A 44 -8.73 -33.33 -7.09
CA ALA A 44 -7.60 -33.60 -7.96
C ALA A 44 -7.29 -32.44 -8.94
N ASN A 45 -6.01 -32.30 -9.28
CA ASN A 45 -5.41 -31.23 -10.07
C ASN A 45 -5.46 -29.83 -9.42
N GLY A 46 -5.71 -29.77 -8.10
CA GLY A 46 -5.58 -28.51 -7.35
C GLY A 46 -4.12 -28.06 -7.27
N LEU A 47 -3.90 -26.74 -7.29
CA LEU A 47 -2.59 -26.09 -7.14
C LEU A 47 -2.70 -24.97 -6.10
N ALA A 48 -1.74 -24.93 -5.18
CA ALA A 48 -1.50 -23.84 -4.23
C ALA A 48 0.02 -23.64 -4.11
N ASP A 49 0.47 -22.55 -3.52
CA ASP A 49 1.89 -22.38 -3.21
C ASP A 49 2.23 -23.03 -1.86
N ASP A 50 1.31 -22.93 -0.90
CA ASP A 50 1.45 -23.47 0.44
C ASP A 50 0.07 -23.82 1.04
N MET A 51 0.05 -24.67 2.07
CA MET A 51 -1.15 -25.03 2.82
C MET A 51 -0.83 -25.23 4.30
N VAL A 52 -1.56 -24.54 5.16
CA VAL A 52 -1.51 -24.68 6.61
C VAL A 52 -2.89 -25.09 7.12
N VAL A 53 -2.98 -26.23 7.80
CA VAL A 53 -4.22 -26.69 8.43
C VAL A 53 -4.16 -26.36 9.92
N ASP A 54 -5.10 -25.53 10.38
CA ASP A 54 -5.29 -25.17 11.77
C ASP A 54 -6.43 -25.98 12.41
N ALA A 55 -6.65 -25.77 13.70
CA ALA A 55 -7.69 -26.49 14.45
C ALA A 55 -9.11 -26.27 13.92
N THR A 56 -9.41 -25.13 13.29
CA THR A 56 -10.77 -24.77 12.82
C THR A 56 -10.81 -24.23 11.39
N SER A 57 -9.67 -24.07 10.73
CA SER A 57 -9.56 -23.55 9.37
C SER A 57 -8.42 -24.19 8.62
N VAL A 58 -8.46 -24.08 7.29
CA VAL A 58 -7.31 -24.33 6.44
C VAL A 58 -6.98 -23.07 5.66
N THR A 59 -5.71 -22.71 5.63
CA THR A 59 -5.17 -21.57 4.88
C THR A 59 -4.36 -22.08 3.72
N PHE A 60 -4.67 -21.61 2.52
CA PHE A 60 -3.89 -21.85 1.31
C PHE A 60 -3.20 -20.55 0.89
N THR A 61 -1.92 -20.61 0.54
CA THR A 61 -1.25 -19.51 -0.14
C THR A 61 -1.41 -19.72 -1.64
N LEU A 62 -1.90 -18.72 -2.36
CA LEU A 62 -2.23 -18.80 -3.78
C LEU A 62 -1.48 -17.72 -4.56
N SER A 63 -0.87 -18.12 -5.68
CA SER A 63 -0.32 -17.24 -6.71
C SER A 63 -1.21 -17.23 -7.94
N THR A 64 -0.86 -16.42 -8.95
CA THR A 64 -1.68 -16.19 -10.17
C THR A 64 -2.04 -17.46 -10.95
N ASN A 65 -1.32 -18.58 -10.75
CA ASN A 65 -1.58 -19.85 -11.42
C ASN A 65 -2.22 -20.91 -10.49
N SER A 66 -2.45 -20.59 -9.22
CA SER A 66 -3.05 -21.51 -8.26
C SER A 66 -4.56 -21.64 -8.51
N THR A 67 -5.07 -22.87 -8.47
CA THR A 67 -6.50 -23.17 -8.62
C THR A 67 -6.89 -24.26 -7.65
N LEU A 68 -7.92 -24.02 -6.83
CA LEU A 68 -8.42 -25.01 -5.88
C LEU A 68 -9.93 -25.18 -6.01
N VAL A 69 -10.37 -26.43 -5.86
CA VAL A 69 -11.77 -26.79 -5.66
C VAL A 69 -11.83 -27.61 -4.37
N ILE A 70 -12.61 -27.14 -3.41
CA ILE A 70 -12.73 -27.71 -2.07
C ILE A 70 -14.18 -28.13 -1.88
N ARG A 71 -14.42 -29.36 -1.43
CA ARG A 71 -15.76 -29.90 -1.19
C ARG A 71 -15.96 -30.34 0.25
N SER A 72 -17.19 -30.27 0.75
CA SER A 72 -17.63 -31.07 1.90
C SER A 72 -18.78 -31.98 1.46
N ALA A 73 -18.61 -33.29 1.66
CA ALA A 73 -19.66 -34.29 1.44
C ALA A 73 -20.79 -34.21 2.48
N ALA A 74 -20.50 -33.67 3.67
CA ALA A 74 -21.51 -33.36 4.70
C ALA A 74 -22.29 -32.07 4.40
N ARG A 75 -22.00 -31.44 3.25
CA ARG A 75 -22.63 -30.20 2.77
C ARG A 75 -22.35 -29.00 3.67
N ASP A 76 -21.25 -28.98 4.40
CA ASP A 76 -20.94 -27.88 5.32
C ASP A 76 -20.86 -26.52 4.63
N THR A 77 -21.25 -25.46 5.33
CA THR A 77 -21.01 -24.11 4.81
C THR A 77 -19.51 -23.81 4.88
N LEU A 78 -18.91 -23.51 3.73
CA LEU A 78 -17.48 -23.23 3.58
C LEU A 78 -17.23 -21.72 3.58
N SER A 79 -17.24 -21.11 4.76
CA SER A 79 -16.92 -19.69 4.90
C SER A 79 -15.50 -19.42 4.42
N ASN A 80 -15.27 -18.30 3.74
CA ASN A 80 -13.96 -17.94 3.24
C ASN A 80 -13.71 -16.44 3.26
N ASN A 81 -12.45 -16.06 3.41
CA ASN A 81 -12.02 -14.66 3.55
C ASN A 81 -12.09 -13.86 2.24
N PHE A 82 -12.33 -14.51 1.09
CA PHE A 82 -12.43 -13.84 -0.22
C PHE A 82 -13.88 -13.60 -0.66
N GLY A 83 -14.86 -13.98 0.17
CA GLY A 83 -16.29 -13.84 -0.16
C GLY A 83 -16.71 -14.62 -1.40
N LYS A 84 -15.98 -15.68 -1.77
CA LYS A 84 -16.32 -16.54 -2.90
C LYS A 84 -17.59 -17.32 -2.57
N GLY A 85 -18.50 -17.36 -3.54
CA GLY A 85 -19.77 -18.08 -3.42
C GLY A 85 -19.54 -19.58 -3.23
N ILE A 86 -20.40 -20.18 -2.41
CA ILE A 86 -20.42 -21.62 -2.17
C ILE A 86 -21.52 -22.23 -3.03
N LEU A 87 -21.19 -23.24 -3.84
CA LEU A 87 -22.18 -24.05 -4.53
C LEU A 87 -22.72 -25.09 -3.54
N CYS A 88 -23.99 -25.01 -3.20
CA CYS A 88 -24.62 -25.95 -2.28
C CYS A 88 -25.51 -26.93 -3.06
N GLY A 89 -24.92 -28.07 -3.40
CA GLY A 89 -25.60 -29.14 -4.13
C GLY A 89 -26.36 -30.10 -3.21
N ASP A 90 -26.99 -31.10 -3.84
CA ASP A 90 -27.79 -32.12 -3.17
C ASP A 90 -26.94 -33.09 -2.32
N THR A 91 -25.68 -33.31 -2.70
CA THR A 91 -24.78 -34.29 -2.07
C THR A 91 -23.47 -33.70 -1.54
N TYR A 92 -23.17 -32.44 -1.85
CA TYR A 92 -21.97 -31.75 -1.36
C TYR A 92 -22.15 -30.23 -1.37
N SER A 93 -21.33 -29.54 -0.58
CA SER A 93 -21.03 -28.12 -0.79
C SER A 93 -19.66 -28.00 -1.46
N GLN A 94 -19.48 -26.98 -2.31
CA GLN A 94 -18.25 -26.76 -3.05
C GLN A 94 -17.85 -25.29 -3.05
N LEU A 95 -16.56 -25.04 -2.90
CA LEU A 95 -15.92 -23.75 -3.03
C LEU A 95 -14.83 -23.83 -4.10
N SER A 96 -14.79 -22.85 -4.99
CA SER A 96 -13.79 -22.77 -6.06
C SER A 96 -13.07 -21.43 -5.99
N VAL A 97 -11.74 -21.46 -6.06
CA VAL A 97 -10.89 -20.28 -6.00
C VAL A 97 -9.74 -20.40 -7.00
N SER A 98 -9.34 -19.25 -7.55
CA SER A 98 -8.13 -19.10 -8.34
C SER A 98 -7.35 -17.91 -7.77
N GLY A 99 -6.03 -18.04 -7.68
CA GLY A 99 -5.18 -16.94 -7.22
C GLY A 99 -5.11 -15.83 -8.27
N THR A 100 -5.10 -14.58 -7.82
CA THR A 100 -5.10 -13.38 -8.69
C THR A 100 -3.87 -12.51 -8.51
N SER A 101 -3.05 -12.82 -7.51
CA SER A 101 -1.79 -12.14 -7.19
C SER A 101 -0.88 -13.10 -6.42
N PHE A 102 0.43 -12.85 -6.45
CA PHE A 102 1.42 -13.72 -5.81
C PHE A 102 1.23 -13.75 -4.28
N GLY A 103 1.28 -14.94 -3.68
CA GLY A 103 1.36 -15.11 -2.22
C GLY A 103 0.10 -14.76 -1.42
N THR A 104 -1.09 -14.80 -2.03
CA THR A 104 -2.35 -14.46 -1.34
C THR A 104 -2.83 -15.56 -0.40
N SER A 105 -3.15 -15.20 0.85
CA SER A 105 -3.69 -16.17 1.82
C SER A 105 -5.20 -16.33 1.68
N PHE A 106 -5.65 -17.48 1.21
CA PHE A 106 -7.04 -17.89 1.12
C PHE A 106 -7.40 -18.83 2.27
N VAL A 107 -8.28 -18.39 3.15
CA VAL A 107 -8.68 -19.12 4.36
C VAL A 107 -10.08 -19.70 4.17
N VAL A 108 -10.23 -20.98 4.48
CA VAL A 108 -11.51 -21.70 4.48
C VAL A 108 -11.82 -22.21 5.88
N THR A 109 -13.00 -21.85 6.37
CA THR A 109 -13.52 -22.24 7.69
C THR A 109 -14.84 -23.00 7.49
N PRO A 110 -14.85 -24.33 7.62
CA PRO A 110 -16.10 -25.09 7.61
C PRO A 110 -16.90 -24.82 8.88
N SER A 111 -18.21 -24.64 8.74
CA SER A 111 -19.09 -24.32 9.88
C SER A 111 -19.60 -25.54 10.67
N GLY A 112 -19.41 -26.76 10.16
CA GLY A 112 -20.05 -27.97 10.71
C GLY A 112 -21.58 -28.00 10.55
N SER A 113 -22.16 -27.01 9.88
CA SER A 113 -23.60 -26.87 9.66
C SER A 113 -23.92 -26.96 8.16
N ALA A 114 -24.96 -27.73 7.84
CA ALA A 114 -25.37 -27.96 6.45
C ALA A 114 -25.70 -26.64 5.74
N CYS A 115 -25.02 -26.42 4.62
CA CYS A 115 -25.38 -25.40 3.67
C CYS A 115 -26.80 -25.69 3.16
N LEU A 116 -27.68 -24.69 3.25
CA LEU A 116 -29.07 -24.86 2.89
C LEU A 116 -29.21 -24.88 1.37
N LEU A 117 -29.76 -25.98 0.84
CA LEU A 117 -30.37 -25.96 -0.48
C LEU A 117 -31.55 -25.01 -0.40
N VAL A 118 -31.66 -24.12 -1.38
CA VAL A 118 -32.89 -23.36 -1.59
C VAL A 118 -33.90 -24.31 -2.23
N THR A 119 -34.46 -25.22 -1.43
CA THR A 119 -35.45 -26.20 -1.89
C THR A 119 -36.82 -25.54 -1.95
N GLY A 120 -37.09 -24.84 -3.06
CA GLY A 120 -38.45 -24.45 -3.43
C GLY A 120 -39.26 -25.68 -3.81
N GLY A 121 -39.92 -26.32 -2.85
CA GLY A 121 -40.91 -27.36 -3.09
C GLY A 121 -42.24 -26.75 -3.53
N GLY A 122 -42.58 -26.88 -4.81
CA GLY A 122 -43.90 -26.57 -5.36
C GLY A 122 -44.12 -27.38 -6.63
N THR A 123 -44.93 -28.43 -6.54
CA THR A 123 -45.36 -29.26 -7.66
C THR A 123 -45.98 -28.39 -8.76
N VAL A 124 -45.41 -28.44 -9.97
CA VAL A 124 -46.05 -27.93 -11.19
C VAL A 124 -46.16 -29.05 -12.20
N THR A 125 -47.36 -29.63 -12.24
CA THR A 125 -47.95 -30.11 -13.49
C THR A 125 -48.00 -28.96 -14.49
N SER A 126 -47.60 -29.29 -15.71
CA SER A 126 -47.63 -28.49 -16.94
C SER A 126 -48.80 -27.52 -17.09
N GLY A 127 -48.49 -26.29 -17.51
CA GLY A 127 -49.47 -25.35 -18.07
C GLY A 127 -48.86 -23.96 -18.26
N GLY A 128 -48.48 -23.65 -19.50
CA GLY A 128 -47.73 -22.44 -19.85
C GLY A 128 -48.46 -21.12 -19.58
N GLY A 129 -47.68 -20.07 -19.33
CA GLY A 129 -48.14 -18.69 -19.18
C GLY A 129 -46.99 -17.79 -18.71
N GLY A 130 -46.78 -16.68 -19.42
CA GLY A 130 -45.62 -15.78 -19.30
C GLY A 130 -45.24 -15.36 -17.87
N GLY A 131 -43.97 -15.55 -17.54
CA GLY A 131 -43.37 -15.13 -16.29
C GLY A 131 -42.86 -13.69 -16.37
N VAL A 132 -43.48 -12.82 -15.59
CA VAL A 132 -42.87 -11.56 -15.15
C VAL A 132 -41.70 -11.93 -14.24
N ALA A 133 -40.48 -11.54 -14.63
CA ALA A 133 -39.29 -11.73 -13.82
C ALA A 133 -39.45 -10.98 -12.50
N ILE A 134 -39.50 -11.70 -11.38
CA ILE A 134 -39.41 -11.12 -10.05
C ILE A 134 -37.93 -10.79 -9.83
N PRO A 135 -37.56 -9.53 -9.54
CA PRO A 135 -36.16 -9.16 -9.38
C PRO A 135 -35.63 -9.80 -8.09
N ILE A 136 -34.77 -10.81 -8.24
CA ILE A 136 -33.84 -11.20 -7.17
C ILE A 136 -32.93 -10.00 -6.92
N THR A 137 -33.06 -9.40 -5.75
CA THR A 137 -32.15 -8.33 -5.32
C THR A 137 -30.77 -8.95 -5.15
N PRO A 138 -29.73 -8.48 -5.86
CA PRO A 138 -28.37 -8.95 -5.64
C PRO A 138 -28.02 -8.78 -4.16
N ILE A 139 -27.57 -9.84 -3.49
CA ILE A 139 -26.90 -9.67 -2.20
C ILE A 139 -25.58 -8.95 -2.48
N THR A 140 -25.56 -7.64 -2.22
CA THR A 140 -24.35 -6.83 -2.34
C THR A 140 -23.30 -7.40 -1.39
N PRO A 141 -22.09 -7.75 -1.87
CA PRO A 141 -20.98 -8.11 -1.01
C PRO A 141 -20.83 -7.02 0.05
N THR A 142 -20.92 -7.38 1.33
CA THR A 142 -20.66 -6.43 2.41
C THR A 142 -19.19 -6.06 2.35
N THR A 143 -18.89 -4.87 1.84
CA THR A 143 -17.55 -4.29 1.90
C THR A 143 -17.04 -4.40 3.34
N PRO A 144 -15.87 -5.01 3.59
CA PRO A 144 -15.32 -5.08 4.94
C PRO A 144 -15.26 -3.67 5.52
N THR A 145 -15.93 -3.47 6.65
CA THR A 145 -16.00 -2.17 7.30
C THR A 145 -14.73 -1.97 8.11
N THR A 146 -14.14 -0.77 8.01
CA THR A 146 -13.02 -0.40 8.88
C THR A 146 -13.50 -0.34 10.32
N PRO A 147 -12.89 -1.10 11.26
CA PRO A 147 -13.15 -0.94 12.68
C PRO A 147 -12.80 0.48 13.13
N ILE A 148 -13.73 1.18 13.78
CA ILE A 148 -13.54 2.56 14.25
C ILE A 148 -13.89 2.63 15.74
N THR A 149 -13.03 3.23 16.54
CA THR A 149 -13.29 3.54 17.95
C THR A 149 -12.82 4.96 18.31
N THR A 150 -13.27 5.47 19.45
CA THR A 150 -12.86 6.78 20.01
C THR A 150 -12.30 6.65 21.42
N THR A 151 -11.84 5.45 21.77
CA THR A 151 -11.31 5.11 23.09
C THR A 151 -9.78 5.09 23.12
N GLY A 152 -9.12 5.36 22.00
CA GLY A 152 -7.69 5.12 21.82
C GLY A 152 -7.32 3.66 21.58
N GLU A 153 -8.28 2.71 21.57
CA GLU A 153 -8.01 1.29 21.33
C GLU A 153 -8.88 0.71 20.22
N VAL A 154 -8.29 0.01 19.25
CA VAL A 154 -9.01 -0.69 18.17
C VAL A 154 -8.31 -1.99 17.79
N THR A 155 -9.08 -3.03 17.44
CA THR A 155 -8.51 -4.21 16.78
C THR A 155 -8.52 -3.98 15.27
N ALA A 156 -7.34 -3.68 14.71
CA ALA A 156 -7.15 -3.58 13.27
C ALA A 156 -7.17 -4.98 12.63
N THR A 157 -7.80 -5.11 11.47
CA THR A 157 -7.89 -6.37 10.71
C THR A 157 -7.18 -6.23 9.37
N VAL A 158 -6.74 -7.35 8.80
CA VAL A 158 -6.06 -7.37 7.49
C VAL A 158 -6.94 -6.74 6.40
N VAL A 159 -8.23 -7.07 6.36
CA VAL A 159 -9.14 -6.66 5.27
C VAL A 159 -9.87 -5.35 5.51
N GLY A 160 -9.99 -4.91 6.77
CA GLY A 160 -10.69 -3.68 7.14
C GLY A 160 -9.75 -2.54 7.55
N GLY A 161 -8.48 -2.82 7.82
CA GLY A 161 -7.60 -1.87 8.50
C GLY A 161 -8.07 -1.63 9.93
N GLY A 162 -7.92 -0.40 10.43
CA GLY A 162 -8.45 0.02 11.71
C GLY A 162 -8.25 1.51 11.96
N LYS A 163 -9.16 2.14 12.70
CA LYS A 163 -9.04 3.54 13.10
C LYS A 163 -9.41 3.70 14.56
N THR A 164 -8.60 4.47 15.29
CA THR A 164 -8.95 4.90 16.64
C THR A 164 -8.54 6.34 16.88
N THR A 165 -9.22 6.97 17.82
CA THR A 165 -8.91 8.31 18.30
C THR A 165 -8.96 8.30 19.81
N LEU A 166 -7.96 8.91 20.45
CA LEU A 166 -7.93 9.23 21.86
C LEU A 166 -8.15 10.73 22.01
N THR A 167 -9.06 11.12 22.90
CA THR A 167 -9.25 12.53 23.29
C THR A 167 -8.69 12.74 24.69
N THR A 168 -7.83 13.74 24.84
CA THR A 168 -7.25 14.16 26.12
C THR A 168 -8.21 15.02 26.93
N ASP A 169 -7.90 15.24 28.20
CA ASP A 169 -8.61 16.20 29.06
C ASP A 169 -8.34 17.67 28.65
N GLU A 170 -7.34 17.93 27.80
CA GLU A 170 -7.07 19.23 27.16
C GLU A 170 -7.89 19.45 25.87
N ASN A 171 -8.84 18.55 25.54
CA ASN A 171 -9.62 18.54 24.29
C ASN A 171 -8.78 18.42 23.00
N ALA A 172 -7.49 18.09 23.11
CA ALA A 172 -6.67 17.66 21.99
C ALA A 172 -6.86 16.16 21.71
N THR A 173 -6.68 15.75 20.46
CA THR A 173 -6.84 14.36 20.03
C THR A 173 -5.58 13.80 19.41
N ALA A 174 -5.37 12.50 19.59
CA ALA A 174 -4.36 11.71 18.92
C ALA A 174 -5.05 10.50 18.28
N ALA A 175 -4.88 10.33 16.98
CA ALA A 175 -5.54 9.31 16.21
C ALA A 175 -4.56 8.52 15.35
N VAL A 176 -4.97 7.32 14.96
CA VAL A 176 -4.32 6.55 13.90
C VAL A 176 -5.34 5.92 12.98
N SER A 177 -5.00 5.87 11.70
CA SER A 177 -5.72 5.15 10.65
C SER A 177 -4.76 4.19 9.97
N LEU A 178 -5.03 2.89 10.12
CA LEU A 178 -4.32 1.82 9.45
C LEU A 178 -5.09 1.45 8.17
N PRO A 179 -4.45 1.50 6.99
CA PRO A 179 -5.08 1.01 5.77
C PRO A 179 -5.25 -0.51 5.81
N VAL A 180 -6.01 -1.04 4.86
CA VAL A 180 -6.06 -2.49 4.60
C VAL A 180 -4.64 -3.01 4.35
N ASN A 181 -4.40 -4.26 4.73
CA ASN A 181 -3.12 -4.96 4.65
C ASN A 181 -1.98 -4.35 5.49
N ALA A 182 -2.19 -3.26 6.24
CA ALA A 182 -1.16 -2.71 7.13
C ALA A 182 -0.68 -3.72 8.18
N VAL A 183 -1.53 -4.67 8.54
CA VAL A 183 -1.24 -5.78 9.46
C VAL A 183 -1.44 -7.11 8.75
N SER A 184 -0.65 -8.12 9.11
CA SER A 184 -0.76 -9.50 8.58
C SER A 184 -1.73 -10.37 9.35
N VAL A 185 -2.08 -9.97 10.58
CA VAL A 185 -3.03 -10.63 11.47
C VAL A 185 -3.81 -9.57 12.25
N SER A 186 -4.95 -9.96 12.84
CA SER A 186 -5.70 -9.06 13.72
C SER A 186 -4.80 -8.54 14.84
N THR A 187 -4.65 -7.23 14.91
CA THR A 187 -3.68 -6.54 15.77
C THR A 187 -4.40 -5.50 16.61
N VAL A 188 -4.25 -5.57 17.92
CA VAL A 188 -4.75 -4.57 18.85
C VAL A 188 -3.83 -3.36 18.81
N ILE A 189 -4.40 -2.20 18.48
CA ILE A 189 -3.73 -0.92 18.45
C ILE A 189 -4.22 -0.12 19.65
N ALA A 190 -3.29 0.45 20.42
CA ALA A 190 -3.60 1.27 21.59
C ALA A 190 -2.81 2.58 21.55
N ILE A 191 -3.48 3.67 21.88
CA ILE A 191 -2.90 5.00 22.10
C ILE A 191 -3.09 5.30 23.59
N THR A 192 -1.99 5.55 24.29
CA THR A 192 -2.01 6.04 25.67
C THR A 192 -1.28 7.37 25.76
N THR A 193 -1.50 8.09 26.85
CA THR A 193 -0.81 9.35 27.13
C THR A 193 0.09 9.22 28.35
N GLU A 194 1.22 9.91 28.30
CA GLU A 194 2.11 10.11 29.43
C GLU A 194 2.38 11.60 29.61
N SER A 195 2.53 12.04 30.86
CA SER A 195 2.79 13.46 31.15
C SER A 195 4.12 13.89 30.52
N LYS A 196 4.14 15.07 29.88
CA LYS A 196 5.36 15.67 29.33
C LYS A 196 6.48 15.77 30.35
N ALA A 197 6.17 16.05 31.63
CA ALA A 197 7.19 16.18 32.67
C ALA A 197 7.90 14.84 32.95
N THR A 198 7.14 13.75 32.95
CA THR A 198 7.68 12.39 33.12
C THR A 198 8.52 11.98 31.92
N VAL A 199 7.99 12.18 30.70
CA VAL A 199 8.68 11.72 29.49
C VAL A 199 9.95 12.52 29.23
N THR A 200 9.91 13.85 29.32
CA THR A 200 11.09 14.71 29.04
C THR A 200 12.25 14.50 29.99
N THR A 201 12.02 13.91 31.18
CA THR A 201 13.08 13.50 32.10
C THR A 201 13.88 12.30 31.59
N SER A 202 13.21 11.34 30.95
CA SER A 202 13.83 10.11 30.42
C SER A 202 14.18 10.20 28.93
N ARG A 203 13.51 11.10 28.20
CA ARG A 203 13.63 11.32 26.75
C ARG A 203 13.82 12.81 26.50
N PRO A 204 15.02 13.35 26.74
CA PRO A 204 15.28 14.79 26.63
C PRO A 204 14.90 15.31 25.25
N ILE A 205 14.14 16.42 25.23
CA ILE A 205 13.72 17.06 23.99
C ILE A 205 14.81 18.01 23.47
N PRO A 206 14.83 18.31 22.16
CA PRO A 206 15.71 19.34 21.61
C PRO A 206 15.54 20.68 22.32
N SER A 207 16.64 21.32 22.72
CA SER A 207 16.62 22.52 23.58
C SER A 207 15.92 23.75 22.99
N ASN A 208 15.76 23.80 21.66
CA ASN A 208 15.06 24.84 20.92
C ASN A 208 13.55 24.57 20.77
N ARG A 209 13.04 23.44 21.28
CA ARG A 209 11.66 23.01 21.11
C ARG A 209 10.94 22.81 22.44
N ASN A 210 9.62 22.93 22.38
CA ASN A 210 8.72 22.61 23.46
C ASN A 210 7.67 21.62 22.98
N VAL A 211 7.29 20.69 23.86
CA VAL A 211 6.13 19.80 23.63
C VAL A 211 4.85 20.63 23.74
N VAL A 212 3.98 20.49 22.75
CA VAL A 212 2.65 21.12 22.72
C VAL A 212 1.73 20.40 23.71
N GLY A 213 1.00 21.17 24.52
CA GLY A 213 0.11 20.63 25.56
C GLY A 213 0.86 19.98 26.73
N SER A 214 0.20 19.04 27.42
CA SER A 214 0.73 18.38 28.63
C SER A 214 1.14 16.92 28.43
N TYR A 215 0.96 16.36 27.23
CA TYR A 215 1.12 14.92 26.98
C TYR A 215 2.08 14.59 25.84
N VAL A 216 2.72 13.43 26.00
CA VAL A 216 3.34 12.65 24.92
C VAL A 216 2.47 11.42 24.70
N TYR A 217 2.33 10.99 23.46
CA TYR A 217 1.46 9.89 23.07
C TYR A 217 2.28 8.62 22.85
N ASN A 218 1.95 7.54 23.55
CA ASN A 218 2.58 6.23 23.34
C ASN A 218 1.64 5.35 22.52
N TYR A 219 2.09 4.99 21.33
CA TYR A 219 1.36 4.08 20.45
C TYR A 219 1.92 2.67 20.62
N GLY A 220 1.02 1.70 20.78
CA GLY A 220 1.35 0.29 20.92
C GLY A 220 0.56 -0.56 19.93
N ALA A 221 1.18 -1.65 19.47
CA ALA A 221 0.52 -2.66 18.66
C ALA A 221 0.85 -4.06 19.21
N THR A 222 -0.17 -4.88 19.45
CA THR A 222 -0.03 -6.24 19.96
C THR A 222 -0.86 -7.22 19.14
N ALA A 223 -0.24 -8.29 18.66
CA ALA A 223 -0.91 -9.39 17.98
C ALA A 223 -0.57 -10.70 18.70
N SER A 224 -1.59 -11.48 19.06
CA SER A 224 -1.41 -12.77 19.75
C SER A 224 -0.51 -12.70 21.00
N GLY A 225 -0.54 -11.57 21.73
CA GLY A 225 0.28 -11.33 22.91
C GLY A 225 1.72 -10.89 22.64
N ALA A 226 2.13 -10.73 21.39
CA ALA A 226 3.45 -10.23 21.00
C ALA A 226 3.36 -8.78 20.48
N VAL A 227 4.39 -7.99 20.77
CA VAL A 227 4.52 -6.62 20.26
C VAL A 227 4.76 -6.65 18.75
N VAL A 228 4.01 -5.84 18.01
CA VAL A 228 4.21 -5.59 16.59
C VAL A 228 5.06 -4.33 16.44
N SER A 229 6.27 -4.49 15.92
CA SER A 229 7.25 -3.40 15.79
C SER A 229 7.21 -2.68 14.44
N SER A 230 6.48 -3.21 13.46
CA SER A 230 6.39 -2.64 12.10
C SER A 230 5.11 -3.05 11.38
N PHE A 231 4.65 -2.21 10.46
CA PHE A 231 3.49 -2.41 9.59
C PHE A 231 3.91 -2.66 8.14
N ASN A 232 3.08 -3.39 7.39
CA ASN A 232 3.34 -3.69 5.97
C ASN A 232 3.05 -2.50 5.05
N SER A 233 2.30 -1.52 5.55
CA SER A 233 1.94 -0.27 4.86
C SER A 233 2.09 0.88 5.85
N ALA A 234 2.36 2.08 5.34
CA ALA A 234 2.34 3.28 6.17
C ALA A 234 0.96 3.47 6.81
N VAL A 235 0.97 3.85 8.08
CA VAL A 235 -0.22 4.19 8.86
C VAL A 235 -0.21 5.71 9.10
N THR A 236 -1.39 6.31 9.05
CA THR A 236 -1.54 7.77 9.17
C THR A 236 -1.86 8.13 10.61
N LEU A 237 -1.00 8.95 11.21
CA LEU A 237 -1.24 9.60 12.49
C LEU A 237 -1.92 10.94 12.26
N THR A 238 -2.89 11.27 13.10
CA THR A 238 -3.54 12.58 13.09
C THR A 238 -3.61 13.12 14.50
N PHE A 239 -3.12 14.34 14.68
CA PHE A 239 -3.16 15.04 15.96
C PHE A 239 -3.95 16.33 15.80
N THR A 240 -4.62 16.75 16.87
CA THR A 240 -5.20 18.09 16.97
C THR A 240 -4.55 18.86 18.10
N TYR A 241 -4.54 20.18 17.99
CA TYR A 241 -4.11 21.10 19.04
C TYR A 241 -5.15 22.19 19.25
N THR A 242 -5.00 22.91 20.35
CA THR A 242 -5.78 24.11 20.65
C THR A 242 -4.86 25.34 20.68
N ASP A 243 -5.42 26.51 20.43
CA ASP A 243 -4.67 27.78 20.45
C ASP A 243 -3.99 28.00 21.82
N GLU A 244 -4.64 27.56 22.90
CA GLU A 244 -4.10 27.64 24.27
C GLU A 244 -2.82 26.80 24.42
N GLN A 245 -2.77 25.61 23.80
CA GLN A 245 -1.63 24.69 23.89
C GLN A 245 -0.41 25.18 23.11
N ILE A 246 -0.61 26.03 22.11
CA ILE A 246 0.47 26.62 21.30
C ILE A 246 0.78 28.07 21.70
N SER A 247 0.20 28.56 22.80
CA SER A 247 0.50 29.90 23.32
C SER A 247 1.99 30.07 23.60
N GLY A 248 2.62 31.07 22.96
CA GLY A 248 4.06 31.31 23.03
C GLY A 248 4.92 30.38 22.15
N LEU A 249 4.30 29.58 21.28
CA LEU A 249 4.97 28.75 20.29
C LEU A 249 4.71 29.23 18.86
N THR A 250 5.64 28.98 17.96
CA THR A 250 5.49 29.32 16.54
C THR A 250 4.70 28.23 15.81
N GLU A 251 3.45 28.50 15.47
CA GLU A 251 2.54 27.51 14.85
C GLU A 251 3.10 26.89 13.56
N SER A 252 3.75 27.68 12.69
CA SER A 252 4.36 27.17 11.46
C SER A 252 5.54 26.20 11.69
N SER A 253 6.09 26.17 12.90
CA SER A 253 7.15 25.24 13.31
C SER A 253 6.65 23.93 13.89
N LEU A 254 5.33 23.75 14.02
CA LEU A 254 4.72 22.53 14.53
C LEU A 254 5.12 21.32 13.69
N ARG A 255 5.69 20.30 14.34
CA ARG A 255 6.01 19.01 13.72
C ARG A 255 5.69 17.86 14.68
N VAL A 256 5.41 16.69 14.11
CA VAL A 256 5.33 15.43 14.86
C VAL A 256 6.73 14.83 14.94
N PHE A 257 7.14 14.45 16.14
CA PHE A 257 8.38 13.73 16.41
C PHE A 257 8.08 12.33 16.93
N TYR A 258 8.97 11.39 16.65
CA TYR A 258 8.96 10.06 17.24
C TYR A 258 10.23 9.82 18.06
N TRP A 259 10.13 9.07 19.15
CA TRP A 259 11.30 8.67 19.92
C TRP A 259 11.97 7.45 19.31
N LYS A 260 13.25 7.58 18.96
CA LYS A 260 14.08 6.50 18.43
C LYS A 260 14.94 5.89 19.53
N GLU A 261 14.49 4.78 20.09
CA GLU A 261 15.17 4.10 21.21
C GLU A 261 16.63 3.72 20.89
N SER A 262 16.97 3.41 19.63
CA SER A 262 18.32 3.01 19.25
C SER A 262 19.36 4.12 19.31
N THR A 263 18.96 5.38 19.11
CA THR A 263 19.84 6.55 19.22
C THR A 263 19.53 7.41 20.44
N SER A 264 18.43 7.12 21.15
CA SER A 264 17.95 7.92 22.28
C SER A 264 17.72 9.39 21.90
N GLU A 265 17.07 9.59 20.75
CA GLU A 265 16.80 10.91 20.18
C GLU A 265 15.36 11.00 19.68
N TRP A 266 14.81 12.22 19.72
CA TRP A 266 13.58 12.56 19.03
C TRP A 266 13.88 12.86 17.56
N VAL A 267 13.21 12.14 16.65
CA VAL A 267 13.38 12.29 15.21
C VAL A 267 12.09 12.86 14.63
N VAL A 268 12.22 13.91 13.82
CA VAL A 268 11.09 14.56 13.14
C VAL A 268 10.47 13.64 12.09
N LEU A 269 9.14 13.65 11.99
CA LEU A 269 8.39 13.10 10.86
C LEU A 269 8.03 14.21 9.88
N THR A 270 8.00 13.88 8.59
CA THR A 270 7.33 14.73 7.60
C THR A 270 5.89 14.95 8.04
N THR A 271 5.57 16.21 8.33
CA THR A 271 4.31 16.60 8.97
C THR A 271 3.60 17.64 8.11
N MET A 272 2.33 17.39 7.80
CA MET A 272 1.43 18.37 7.20
C MET A 272 0.65 19.07 8.30
N VAL A 273 0.73 20.40 8.35
CA VAL A 273 -0.01 21.24 9.31
C VAL A 273 -1.16 21.91 8.60
N ASP A 274 -2.38 21.73 9.09
CA ASP A 274 -3.55 22.53 8.71
C ASP A 274 -3.89 23.45 9.88
N ALA A 275 -3.40 24.69 9.79
CA ALA A 275 -3.62 25.73 10.79
C ALA A 275 -5.07 26.25 10.85
N ASN A 276 -5.90 25.97 9.85
CA ASN A 276 -7.32 26.35 9.93
C ASN A 276 -8.12 25.32 10.72
N ALA A 277 -7.71 24.05 10.64
CA ALA A 277 -8.34 22.94 11.33
C ALA A 277 -7.65 22.59 12.66
N ASN A 278 -6.55 23.28 13.00
CA ASN A 278 -5.65 22.98 14.11
C ASN A 278 -5.24 21.49 14.15
N THR A 279 -4.82 20.98 12.99
CA THR A 279 -4.45 19.56 12.85
C THR A 279 -3.06 19.35 12.28
N LEU A 280 -2.43 18.24 12.70
CA LEU A 280 -1.19 17.72 12.12
C LEU A 280 -1.41 16.30 11.62
N VAL A 281 -0.87 16.01 10.45
CA VAL A 281 -0.89 14.67 9.85
C VAL A 281 0.53 14.22 9.54
N ALA A 282 0.87 13.00 9.94
CA ALA A 282 2.15 12.38 9.66
C ALA A 282 1.97 10.88 9.41
N ASP A 283 2.78 10.30 8.52
CA ASP A 283 2.76 8.86 8.25
C ASP A 283 3.95 8.16 8.95
N THR A 284 3.74 6.92 9.38
CA THR A 284 4.79 6.07 9.97
C THR A 284 4.57 4.60 9.64
N THR A 285 5.60 3.77 9.77
CA THR A 285 5.52 2.31 9.62
C THR A 285 5.74 1.56 10.93
N HIS A 286 5.91 2.28 12.04
CA HIS A 286 6.15 1.71 13.36
C HIS A 286 5.54 2.58 14.44
N PHE A 287 5.31 2.00 15.61
CA PHE A 287 4.84 2.72 16.78
C PHE A 287 5.90 2.82 17.86
N THR A 288 5.83 3.94 18.59
CA THR A 288 6.72 4.36 19.67
C THR A 288 6.03 5.54 20.39
N TYR A 289 6.79 6.33 21.13
CA TYR A 289 6.36 7.63 21.65
C TYR A 289 6.36 8.67 20.54
N PHE A 290 5.27 9.41 20.42
CA PHE A 290 5.12 10.54 19.52
C PHE A 290 4.78 11.80 20.32
N ALA A 291 5.35 12.92 19.91
CA ALA A 291 5.08 14.22 20.51
C ALA A 291 4.93 15.27 19.42
N ILE A 292 3.99 16.19 19.62
CA ILE A 292 3.92 17.41 18.83
C ILE A 292 4.87 18.40 19.48
N MET A 293 5.81 18.95 18.71
CA MET A 293 6.73 19.96 19.22
C MET A 293 6.76 21.17 18.30
N ALA A 294 7.06 22.33 18.89
CA ALA A 294 7.26 23.59 18.17
C ALA A 294 8.36 24.41 18.84
N LEU A 295 8.89 25.37 18.09
CA LEU A 295 9.78 26.41 18.60
C LEU A 295 9.02 27.37 19.50
N THR A 296 9.71 27.93 20.49
CA THR A 296 9.22 29.12 21.17
C THR A 296 9.11 30.28 20.18
N GLU A 297 8.10 31.13 20.33
CA GLU A 297 8.00 32.38 19.56
C GLU A 297 9.30 33.21 19.64
N GLY A 298 9.70 33.75 18.49
CA GLY A 298 10.92 34.56 18.38
C GLY A 298 12.23 33.76 18.35
N VAL A 299 12.20 32.45 18.60
CA VAL A 299 13.34 31.55 18.37
C VAL A 299 13.31 31.11 16.91
N LYS A 300 14.35 31.48 16.16
CA LYS A 300 14.61 30.87 14.86
C LYS A 300 15.22 29.50 15.10
N ASP A 301 14.80 28.53 14.30
CA ASP A 301 15.25 27.16 14.43
C ASP A 301 16.70 27.03 13.96
N GLU A 302 17.66 27.25 14.85
CA GLU A 302 19.08 27.14 14.51
C GLU A 302 19.61 25.69 14.52
N GLY A 303 18.76 24.69 14.78
CA GLY A 303 19.24 23.33 15.09
C GLY A 303 18.39 22.15 14.63
N ASP A 304 17.20 22.37 14.10
CA ASP A 304 16.35 21.32 13.51
C ASP A 304 15.58 21.84 12.28
N LEU A 305 16.20 22.87 11.68
CA LEU A 305 16.24 23.07 10.26
C LEU A 305 17.52 22.36 9.74
N VAL A 306 17.49 21.21 9.07
CA VAL A 306 17.06 21.16 7.67
C VAL A 306 15.72 21.89 7.55
N GLU A 307 15.71 23.22 7.42
CA GLU A 307 16.15 23.88 6.21
C GLU A 307 16.29 22.76 5.17
N GLU A 308 15.14 22.34 4.66
CA GLU A 308 14.89 22.80 3.31
C GLU A 308 15.39 24.26 3.24
N GLU A 309 16.72 24.41 3.10
CA GLU A 309 17.32 25.45 2.30
C GLU A 309 16.26 25.67 1.24
N ALA A 310 15.63 26.84 1.19
CA ALA A 310 14.83 27.16 0.03
C ALA A 310 15.72 26.77 -1.16
N PRO A 311 15.41 25.68 -1.88
CA PRO A 311 16.40 24.69 -2.33
C PRO A 311 17.48 25.47 -3.01
N ALA A 312 18.63 25.73 -2.38
CA ALA A 312 19.62 26.76 -2.69
C ALA A 312 19.40 27.62 -3.95
N THR A 313 18.23 28.25 -4.20
CA THR A 313 17.68 28.30 -5.59
C THR A 313 18.44 27.40 -6.58
N THR A 314 18.43 26.06 -6.39
CA THR A 314 19.10 25.12 -7.29
C THR A 314 18.46 25.38 -8.61
N THR A 315 19.18 26.17 -9.41
CA THR A 315 18.66 26.71 -10.63
C THR A 315 18.54 25.50 -11.50
N ILE A 316 17.30 25.02 -11.65
CA ILE A 316 17.05 23.86 -12.48
C ILE A 316 17.49 24.25 -13.88
N VAL A 317 18.53 23.58 -14.35
CA VAL A 317 19.03 23.71 -15.71
C VAL A 317 18.56 22.55 -16.56
N ASP A 318 18.61 22.73 -17.87
CA ASP A 318 18.27 21.69 -18.85
C ASP A 318 19.10 20.42 -18.59
N GLY A 319 18.46 19.25 -18.64
CA GLY A 319 19.11 17.96 -18.36
C GLY A 319 19.36 17.65 -16.88
N ASN A 320 18.88 18.47 -15.94
CA ASN A 320 18.87 18.08 -14.52
C ASN A 320 17.98 16.85 -14.28
N LEU A 321 18.43 16.02 -13.35
CA LEU A 321 17.66 14.93 -12.78
C LEU A 321 17.06 15.47 -11.48
N ILE A 322 15.76 15.30 -11.29
CA ILE A 322 15.05 15.78 -10.10
C ILE A 322 14.20 14.65 -9.51
N ARG A 323 14.03 14.63 -8.19
CA ARG A 323 13.05 13.80 -7.49
C ARG A 323 12.41 14.59 -6.35
N ASN A 324 11.22 14.17 -5.93
CA ASN A 324 10.59 14.71 -4.73
C ASN A 324 10.59 13.65 -3.63
N PRO A 325 11.56 13.66 -2.70
CA PRO A 325 11.63 12.66 -1.63
C PRO A 325 10.42 12.72 -0.67
N ASN A 326 9.66 13.82 -0.71
CA ASN A 326 8.44 14.01 0.10
C ASN A 326 7.15 13.62 -0.66
N ALA A 327 7.24 13.05 -1.88
CA ALA A 327 6.07 12.58 -2.60
C ALA A 327 5.46 11.34 -1.93
N PHE A 328 4.15 11.15 -2.08
CA PHE A 328 3.45 10.06 -1.39
C PHE A 328 3.75 8.68 -2.01
N GLY A 329 3.90 7.66 -1.16
CA GLY A 329 4.01 6.26 -1.58
C GLY A 329 5.27 5.96 -2.40
N LEU A 330 5.11 5.29 -3.54
CA LEU A 330 6.24 4.94 -4.41
C LEU A 330 6.75 6.14 -5.24
N ALA A 331 5.97 7.22 -5.36
CA ALA A 331 6.36 8.39 -6.13
C ALA A 331 7.57 9.13 -5.56
N GLN A 332 7.93 8.90 -4.28
CA GLN A 332 9.17 9.44 -3.69
C GLN A 332 10.44 8.89 -4.35
N PHE A 333 10.34 7.74 -5.02
CA PHE A 333 11.45 7.11 -5.72
C PHE A 333 11.48 7.47 -7.21
N ASP A 334 10.47 8.17 -7.73
CA ASP A 334 10.42 8.57 -9.13
C ASP A 334 11.48 9.63 -9.43
N ILE A 335 12.29 9.37 -10.45
CA ILE A 335 13.27 10.33 -10.97
C ILE A 335 12.76 10.89 -12.29
N TYR A 336 12.90 12.20 -12.45
CA TYR A 336 12.52 12.90 -13.65
C TYR A 336 13.73 13.59 -14.29
N ILE A 337 13.82 13.52 -15.62
CA ILE A 337 14.74 14.37 -16.39
C ILE A 337 14.03 15.66 -16.81
N VAL A 338 14.69 16.79 -16.61
CA VAL A 338 14.18 18.11 -16.97
C VAL A 338 14.58 18.49 -18.39
N LYS A 339 13.65 19.13 -19.10
CA LYS A 339 13.89 19.79 -20.39
C LYS A 339 13.36 21.22 -20.40
N LEU A 340 14.21 22.16 -20.75
CA LEU A 340 13.91 23.59 -20.84
C LEU A 340 13.98 24.03 -22.31
N VAL A 341 12.90 24.62 -22.83
CA VAL A 341 12.83 25.13 -24.21
C VAL A 341 12.28 26.56 -24.20
N GLY A 342 13.17 27.55 -24.27
CA GLY A 342 12.80 28.95 -24.08
C GLY A 342 12.23 29.18 -22.69
N THR A 343 10.97 29.61 -22.60
CA THR A 343 10.25 29.78 -21.33
C THR A 343 9.50 28.52 -20.88
N LYS A 344 9.44 27.48 -21.72
CA LYS A 344 8.72 26.23 -21.43
C LYS A 344 9.59 25.31 -20.59
N LYS A 345 8.95 24.67 -19.62
CA LYS A 345 9.55 23.82 -18.60
C LYS A 345 8.88 22.46 -18.62
N PHE A 346 9.63 21.40 -18.90
CA PHE A 346 9.12 20.04 -18.96
C PHE A 346 9.89 19.12 -18.03
N LYS A 347 9.23 18.05 -17.59
CA LYS A 347 9.87 16.91 -16.93
C LYS A 347 9.38 15.59 -17.52
N ARG A 348 10.20 14.55 -17.55
CA ARG A 348 9.80 13.20 -17.97
C ARG A 348 10.27 12.18 -16.96
N LEU A 349 9.39 11.26 -16.58
CA LEU A 349 9.71 10.12 -15.73
C LEU A 349 10.78 9.23 -16.39
N ILE A 350 11.80 8.86 -15.62
CA ILE A 350 12.71 7.76 -15.92
C ILE A 350 12.09 6.49 -15.34
N LEU A 351 11.70 5.55 -16.19
CA LEU A 351 10.76 4.48 -15.83
C LEU A 351 11.26 3.54 -14.73
N SER A 352 12.54 3.19 -14.76
CA SER A 352 13.10 2.16 -13.90
C SER A 352 14.62 2.35 -13.72
N PRO A 353 15.23 1.75 -12.69
CA PRO A 353 16.68 1.77 -12.50
C PRO A 353 17.46 1.30 -13.74
N HIS A 354 16.95 0.29 -14.45
CA HIS A 354 17.59 -0.20 -15.67
C HIS A 354 17.64 0.86 -16.78
N VAL A 355 16.58 1.65 -16.94
CA VAL A 355 16.57 2.77 -17.90
C VAL A 355 17.53 3.86 -17.43
N PHE A 356 17.52 4.19 -16.15
CA PHE A 356 18.39 5.20 -15.55
C PHE A 356 19.87 4.88 -15.79
N GLU A 357 20.30 3.67 -15.47
CA GLU A 357 21.68 3.19 -15.61
C GLU A 357 22.13 3.07 -17.07
N SER A 358 21.21 3.09 -18.05
CA SER A 358 21.56 3.07 -19.47
C SER A 358 22.10 4.40 -20.01
N TYR A 359 22.06 5.47 -19.21
CA TYR A 359 22.52 6.80 -19.58
C TYR A 359 23.79 7.17 -18.83
N GLU A 360 24.95 6.95 -19.46
CA GLU A 360 26.27 7.29 -18.88
C GLU A 360 26.40 8.77 -18.51
N HIS A 361 25.77 9.66 -19.27
CA HIS A 361 25.84 11.12 -19.04
C HIS A 361 24.99 11.62 -17.86
N PHE A 362 24.29 10.72 -17.16
CA PHE A 362 23.59 11.08 -15.92
C PHE A 362 24.56 11.27 -14.75
N ASP A 363 25.75 10.67 -14.83
CA ASP A 363 26.88 10.88 -13.94
C ASP A 363 27.61 12.18 -14.35
N LYS A 364 27.13 13.31 -13.83
CA LYS A 364 27.59 14.65 -14.22
C LYS A 364 28.94 14.98 -13.61
N ASP A 365 29.21 14.48 -12.40
CA ASP A 365 30.48 14.70 -11.71
C ASP A 365 31.55 13.65 -12.04
N GLY A 366 31.17 12.56 -12.72
CA GLY A 366 32.05 11.51 -13.19
C GLY A 366 32.55 10.59 -12.07
N ASN A 367 31.82 10.53 -10.95
CA ASN A 367 32.19 9.74 -9.77
C ASN A 367 31.81 8.25 -9.89
N GLY A 368 31.15 7.85 -10.99
CA GLY A 368 30.66 6.49 -11.25
C GLY A 368 29.30 6.19 -10.60
N SER A 369 28.60 7.20 -10.08
CA SER A 369 27.35 7.08 -9.34
C SER A 369 26.36 8.17 -9.77
N PRO A 370 25.64 7.97 -10.90
CA PRO A 370 24.66 8.94 -11.42
C PRO A 370 23.52 9.24 -10.45
N TRP A 371 23.31 8.38 -9.44
CA TRP A 371 22.31 8.55 -8.40
C TRP A 371 22.61 9.73 -7.46
N ASN A 372 23.88 10.13 -7.32
CA ASN A 372 24.28 11.29 -6.51
C ASN A 372 24.00 12.62 -7.21
N ASP A 373 23.76 12.61 -8.53
CA ASP A 373 23.47 13.81 -9.33
C ASP A 373 21.97 14.11 -9.46
N VAL A 374 21.13 13.37 -8.73
CA VAL A 374 19.69 13.61 -8.66
C VAL A 374 19.41 14.69 -7.62
N LEU A 375 18.81 15.79 -8.07
CA LEU A 375 18.45 16.91 -7.20
C LEU A 375 17.14 16.61 -6.45
N ASP A 376 17.18 16.75 -5.14
CA ASP A 376 15.98 16.74 -4.31
C ASP A 376 15.26 18.09 -4.42
N VAL A 377 13.97 18.05 -4.79
CA VAL A 377 13.13 19.23 -4.96
C VAL A 377 11.75 19.04 -4.31
N ASN A 378 11.11 20.14 -3.91
CA ASN A 378 9.76 20.10 -3.34
C ASN A 378 8.66 19.99 -4.41
N GLN A 379 7.42 19.74 -3.96
CA GLN A 379 6.26 19.62 -4.85
C GLN A 379 6.00 20.89 -5.67
N THR A 380 6.18 22.08 -5.09
CA THR A 380 6.02 23.35 -5.81
C THR A 380 6.96 23.46 -6.99
N THR A 381 8.21 23.02 -6.84
CA THR A 381 9.21 22.99 -7.91
C THR A 381 8.88 21.94 -8.96
N MET A 382 8.39 20.76 -8.52
CA MET A 382 7.87 19.73 -9.43
C MET A 382 6.73 20.25 -10.30
N ASP A 383 5.80 21.03 -9.74
CA ASP A 383 4.61 21.53 -10.44
C ASP A 383 4.90 22.68 -11.42
N GLN A 384 6.07 23.34 -11.29
CA GLN A 384 6.54 24.29 -12.30
C GLN A 384 6.95 23.62 -13.63
N GLN A 385 7.12 22.30 -13.64
CA GLN A 385 7.50 21.53 -14.82
C GLN A 385 6.29 20.76 -15.35
N THR A 386 5.96 20.96 -16.63
CA THR A 386 4.90 20.17 -17.29
C THR A 386 5.41 18.76 -17.56
N THR A 387 4.71 17.73 -17.06
CA THR A 387 5.07 16.34 -17.37
C THR A 387 4.88 16.06 -18.85
N SER A 388 5.92 15.55 -19.51
CA SER A 388 5.86 15.05 -20.87
C SER A 388 5.87 13.53 -20.87
N ASP A 389 4.98 12.96 -21.67
CA ASP A 389 4.93 11.55 -22.01
C ASP A 389 5.40 11.29 -23.45
N LEU A 390 5.93 12.30 -24.14
CA LEU A 390 6.32 12.20 -25.54
C LEU A 390 7.82 11.99 -25.71
N VAL A 391 8.19 10.96 -26.47
CA VAL A 391 9.59 10.60 -26.74
C VAL A 391 9.83 10.25 -28.20
N ARG A 392 11.08 10.36 -28.62
CA ARG A 392 11.59 9.85 -29.90
C ARG A 392 12.94 9.18 -29.62
N ALA A 393 13.11 7.94 -30.06
CA ALA A 393 14.40 7.29 -29.89
C ALA A 393 15.42 7.82 -30.92
N VAL A 394 16.70 7.88 -30.54
CA VAL A 394 17.78 8.25 -31.47
C VAL A 394 17.74 7.34 -32.70
N GLY A 395 17.67 7.94 -33.89
CA GLY A 395 17.58 7.22 -35.17
C GLY A 395 16.21 6.66 -35.52
N ASP A 396 15.19 6.85 -34.67
CA ASP A 396 13.81 6.45 -34.92
C ASP A 396 12.99 7.68 -35.35
N PRO A 397 12.36 7.69 -36.55
CA PRO A 397 11.55 8.82 -36.97
C PRO A 397 10.22 8.92 -36.19
N LYS A 398 9.83 7.88 -35.45
CA LYS A 398 8.54 7.83 -34.75
C LYS A 398 8.59 8.56 -33.40
N VAL A 399 7.56 9.35 -33.15
CA VAL A 399 7.25 9.91 -31.83
C VAL A 399 6.30 8.97 -31.12
N TYR A 400 6.63 8.59 -29.90
CA TYR A 400 5.82 7.72 -29.06
C TYR A 400 5.27 8.49 -27.87
N ARG A 401 4.03 8.17 -27.49
CA ARG A 401 3.48 8.48 -26.18
C ARG A 401 3.72 7.32 -25.23
N LEU A 402 4.29 7.61 -24.06
CA LEU A 402 4.61 6.63 -23.02
C LEU A 402 3.53 6.61 -21.95
N ILE A 403 3.15 5.41 -21.52
CA ILE A 403 2.21 5.21 -20.42
C ILE A 403 2.87 4.25 -19.45
N ALA A 404 3.30 4.78 -18.30
CA ALA A 404 3.94 4.01 -17.24
C ALA A 404 2.93 3.11 -16.50
N SER A 405 3.41 1.98 -15.99
CA SER A 405 2.67 1.01 -15.20
C SER A 405 3.66 0.28 -14.28
N GLY A 406 4.06 0.94 -13.19
CA GLY A 406 5.23 0.53 -12.40
C GLY A 406 6.53 0.71 -13.20
N ASP A 407 7.48 -0.22 -13.05
CA ASP A 407 8.78 -0.21 -13.74
C ASP A 407 8.71 -0.63 -15.23
N THR A 408 7.49 -0.78 -15.77
CA THR A 408 7.22 -1.09 -17.18
C THR A 408 6.15 -0.15 -17.72
N GLY A 409 5.71 -0.36 -18.96
CA GLY A 409 4.65 0.43 -19.54
C GLY A 409 4.36 0.10 -21.00
N THR A 410 3.56 0.94 -21.62
CA THR A 410 3.30 0.88 -23.07
C THR A 410 3.81 2.12 -23.78
N LYS A 411 4.32 1.94 -25.00
CA LYS A 411 4.61 3.01 -25.96
C LYS A 411 3.61 2.93 -27.11
N ARG A 412 2.99 4.05 -27.46
CA ARG A 412 2.00 4.16 -28.55
C ARG A 412 2.54 5.12 -29.59
N TRP A 413 2.62 4.70 -30.85
CA TRP A 413 3.10 5.60 -31.89
C TRP A 413 2.06 6.69 -32.14
N MET A 414 2.51 7.95 -32.16
CA MET A 414 1.72 9.08 -32.64
C MET A 414 1.67 9.00 -34.18
N ASN A 415 0.78 8.16 -34.70
CA ASN A 415 0.62 7.90 -36.13
C ASN A 415 -0.20 9.01 -36.80
N MET A 416 0.44 10.16 -36.94
CA MET A 416 -0.13 11.37 -37.50
C MET A 416 0.96 12.25 -38.13
N THR A 417 0.56 13.15 -39.01
CA THR A 417 1.47 14.16 -39.57
C THR A 417 1.81 15.22 -38.52
N ALA A 418 2.91 15.96 -38.72
CA ALA A 418 3.28 17.08 -37.85
C ALA A 418 2.18 18.16 -37.75
N VAL A 419 1.44 18.39 -38.84
CA VAL A 419 0.32 19.34 -38.86
C VAL A 419 -0.81 18.86 -37.96
N GLN A 420 -1.17 17.58 -38.04
CA GLN A 420 -2.21 16.98 -37.19
C GLN A 420 -1.80 16.94 -35.72
N PHE A 421 -0.53 16.63 -35.44
CA PHE A 421 0.03 16.65 -34.09
C PHE A 421 -0.14 18.03 -33.43
N ILE A 422 0.21 19.09 -34.14
CA ILE A 422 0.04 20.48 -33.66
C ILE A 422 -1.46 20.83 -33.55
N ALA A 423 -2.27 20.42 -34.52
CA ALA A 423 -3.72 20.69 -34.52
C ALA A 423 -4.45 20.03 -33.33
N GLN A 424 -3.94 18.89 -32.83
CA GLN A 424 -4.43 18.22 -31.62
C GLN A 424 -3.87 18.83 -30.32
N GLY A 425 -3.13 19.93 -30.41
CA GLY A 425 -2.61 20.65 -29.24
C GLY A 425 -1.35 20.04 -28.64
N HIS A 426 -0.72 19.05 -29.29
CA HIS A 426 0.55 18.52 -28.83
C HIS A 426 1.69 19.50 -29.07
N ASN A 427 2.65 19.51 -28.15
CA ASN A 427 3.77 20.43 -28.16
C ASN A 427 5.05 19.71 -28.57
N SER A 428 5.61 20.04 -29.73
CA SER A 428 6.85 19.41 -30.22
C SER A 428 8.03 19.63 -29.28
N ASP A 429 8.02 20.72 -28.51
CA ASP A 429 9.09 21.03 -27.57
C ASP A 429 9.13 20.06 -26.39
N SER A 430 8.01 19.40 -26.07
CA SER A 430 7.95 18.42 -24.99
C SER A 430 8.50 17.04 -25.38
N ILE A 431 8.83 16.80 -26.66
CA ILE A 431 9.36 15.51 -27.12
C ILE A 431 10.81 15.32 -26.60
N TYR A 432 11.06 14.28 -25.82
CA TYR A 432 12.40 13.91 -25.37
C TYR A 432 13.07 12.98 -26.37
N GLU A 433 14.35 13.22 -26.65
CA GLU A 433 15.16 12.24 -27.37
C GLU A 433 15.70 11.21 -26.37
N ILE A 434 15.50 9.92 -26.64
CA ILE A 434 15.85 8.81 -25.74
C ILE A 434 16.70 7.75 -26.44
N ASN A 435 17.42 6.93 -25.68
CA ASN A 435 18.16 5.80 -26.24
C ASN A 435 17.23 4.60 -26.54
N ALA A 436 17.78 3.57 -27.19
CA ALA A 436 17.02 2.37 -27.53
C ALA A 436 16.60 1.55 -26.30
N THR A 437 17.40 1.53 -25.24
CA THR A 437 17.11 0.82 -23.98
C THR A 437 15.85 1.37 -23.32
N ASP A 438 15.77 2.69 -23.17
CA ASP A 438 14.61 3.42 -22.65
C ASP A 438 13.35 3.13 -23.48
N ARG A 439 13.44 3.26 -24.82
CA ARG A 439 12.31 2.93 -25.70
C ARG A 439 11.86 1.47 -25.55
N ASN A 440 12.81 0.54 -25.38
CA ASN A 440 12.54 -0.89 -25.35
C ASN A 440 12.05 -1.38 -23.97
N ALA A 441 12.20 -0.58 -22.91
CA ALA A 441 11.60 -0.85 -21.60
C ALA A 441 10.04 -0.84 -21.63
N TYR A 442 9.47 -0.22 -22.66
CA TYR A 442 8.03 -0.18 -22.90
C TYR A 442 7.59 -1.21 -23.95
N THR A 443 6.48 -1.90 -23.67
CA THR A 443 5.79 -2.77 -24.65
C THR A 443 5.04 -1.94 -25.69
N ALA A 444 4.79 -2.49 -26.89
CA ALA A 444 4.00 -1.79 -27.90
C ALA A 444 2.52 -1.76 -27.51
N GLY A 445 1.91 -0.57 -27.48
CA GLY A 445 0.47 -0.38 -27.33
C GLY A 445 -0.23 -0.07 -28.66
N VAL A 446 -1.53 0.20 -28.60
CA VAL A 446 -2.31 0.64 -29.78
C VAL A 446 -1.86 2.03 -30.21
N ASP A 447 -1.59 2.21 -31.50
CA ASP A 447 -1.18 3.49 -32.06
C ASP A 447 -2.26 4.57 -31.88
N ILE A 448 -1.82 5.82 -31.72
CA ILE A 448 -2.67 6.99 -31.60
C ILE A 448 -2.79 7.61 -32.99
N THR A 449 -4.00 7.59 -33.55
CA THR A 449 -4.33 8.23 -34.82
C THR A 449 -5.14 9.50 -34.59
N VAL A 450 -5.35 10.27 -35.66
CA VAL A 450 -6.26 11.41 -35.62
C VAL A 450 -7.70 10.91 -35.42
N GLU A 451 -8.44 11.53 -34.51
CA GLU A 451 -9.89 11.30 -34.36
C GLU A 451 -10.69 11.91 -35.52
#